data_AF-A0A496QQG1-F1
#
_entry.id   AF-A0A496QQG1-F1
#
_cell.length_a   1.000
_cell.length_b   1.000
_cell.length_c   1.000
_cell.angle_alpha   90.00
_cell.angle_beta   90.00
_cell.angle_gamma   90.00
#
_symmetry.space_group_name_H-M   'P 1'
#
loop_
_entity.id
_entity.type
_entity.pdbx_description
1 polymer ?
#
loop_
_entity_poly.entity_id
_entity_poly.type
_entity_poly.pdbx_seq_one_letter_code
_entity_poly.pdbx_strand_id
1 'polypeptide(L)' 'MLTKLTLTIDKRVVEQAKLYAKKKHRSVSKIVEEYLMNVSYNENKFNMEYNLESPLTNSITGMFEKEYNGEDYDK' A
#
# COMPACT_ATOMS: atom_id res chain seq x y z
N MET A 1 -21.71 4.66 -7.73
CA MET A 1 -21.87 5.75 -8.73
C MET A 1 -20.51 6.02 -9.35
N LEU A 2 -20.41 6.14 -10.69
CA LEU A 2 -19.16 6.50 -11.35
C LEU A 2 -19.04 8.03 -11.44
N THR A 3 -17.92 8.58 -10.99
CA THR A 3 -17.64 10.02 -11.02
C THR A 3 -16.34 10.29 -11.76
N LYS A 4 -16.17 11.52 -12.25
CA LYS A 4 -14.96 11.96 -12.95
C LYS A 4 -14.23 13.00 -12.10
N LEU A 5 -12.94 12.77 -11.88
CA LEU A 5 -12.06 13.74 -11.23
C LEU A 5 -11.21 14.43 -12.31
N THR A 6 -11.27 15.76 -12.37
CA THR A 6 -10.46 16.57 -13.29
C THR A 6 -9.42 17.33 -12.48
N LEU A 7 -8.14 17.18 -12.81
CA LEU A 7 -7.02 17.80 -12.09
C LEU A 7 -6.27 18.75 -13.01
N THR A 8 -5.88 19.91 -12.50
CA THR A 8 -4.97 20.83 -13.19
C THR A 8 -3.56 20.60 -12.65
N ILE A 9 -2.68 20.07 -13.50
CA ILE A 9 -1.31 19.68 -13.14
C ILE A 9 -0.35 20.03 -14.29
N ASP A 10 0.93 20.22 -13.96
CA ASP A 10 1.98 20.54 -14.94
C ASP A 10 2.07 19.45 -16.03
N LYS A 11 2.16 19.87 -17.29
CA LYS A 11 2.27 18.98 -18.47
C LYS A 11 3.43 17.98 -18.33
N ARG A 12 4.57 18.41 -17.79
CA ARG A 12 5.75 17.56 -17.58
C ARG A 12 5.45 16.41 -16.62
N VAL A 13 4.66 16.67 -15.59
CA VAL A 13 4.22 15.65 -14.62
C VAL A 13 3.29 14.65 -15.30
N VAL A 14 2.37 15.10 -16.16
CA VAL A 14 1.48 14.22 -16.94
C VAL A 14 2.26 13.28 -17.84
N GLU A 15 3.30 13.79 -18.52
CA GLU A 15 4.15 12.98 -19.39
C GLU A 15 4.91 11.90 -18.61
N GLN A 16 5.53 12.27 -17.49
CA GLN A 16 6.22 11.30 -16.62
C GLN A 16 5.26 10.25 -16.06
N ALA A 17 4.06 10.65 -15.63
CA ALA A 17 3.05 9.72 -15.15
C ALA A 17 2.61 8.72 -16.24
N LYS A 18 2.41 9.18 -17.48
CA LYS A 18 2.08 8.31 -18.63
C LYS A 18 3.20 7.32 -18.95
N LEU A 19 4.46 7.77 -18.93
CA LEU A 19 5.62 6.90 -19.14
C LEU A 19 5.71 5.81 -18.06
N TYR A 20 5.56 6.20 -16.80
CA TYR A 20 5.53 5.27 -15.67
C TYR A 20 4.39 4.25 -15.80
N ALA A 21 3.17 4.72 -16.09
CA ALA A 21 2.00 3.87 -16.24
C ALA A 21 2.17 2.85 -17.37
N LYS A 22 2.72 3.28 -18.52
CA LYS A 22 3.05 2.39 -19.64
C LYS A 22 4.06 1.32 -19.24
N LYS A 23 5.14 1.69 -18.55
CA LYS A 23 6.15 0.74 -18.04
C LYS A 23 5.56 -0.30 -17.08
N LYS A 24 4.53 0.09 -16.31
CA LYS A 24 3.84 -0.79 -15.36
C LYS A 24 2.64 -1.53 -15.96
N HIS A 25 2.36 -1.38 -17.26
CA HIS A 25 1.16 -1.92 -17.92
C HIS A 25 -0.14 -1.53 -17.21
N ARG A 26 -0.22 -0.30 -16.71
CA ARG A 26 -1.39 0.28 -16.03
C ARG A 26 -1.80 1.59 -16.68
N SER A 27 -3.03 2.04 -16.42
CA SER A 27 -3.48 3.38 -16.79
C SER A 27 -3.15 4.38 -15.67
N VAL A 28 -2.94 5.65 -16.03
CA VAL A 28 -2.74 6.72 -15.04
C VAL A 28 -3.94 6.83 -14.10
N SER A 29 -5.15 6.75 -14.64
CA SER A 29 -6.38 6.79 -13.83
C SER A 29 -6.44 5.67 -12.80
N LYS A 30 -5.99 4.45 -13.15
CA LYS A 30 -5.97 3.33 -12.20
C LYS A 30 -4.98 3.55 -11.07
N ILE A 31 -3.80 4.07 -11.39
CA ILE A 31 -2.77 4.40 -10.40
C ILE A 31 -3.28 5.48 -9.44
N VAL A 32 -3.92 6.53 -9.98
CA VAL A 32 -4.48 7.63 -9.17
C VAL A 32 -5.62 7.13 -8.29
N GLU A 33 -6.51 6.29 -8.81
CA GLU A 33 -7.58 5.66 -8.04
C GLU A 33 -7.02 4.83 -6.86
N GLU A 34 -6.04 3.97 -7.12
CA GLU A 34 -5.38 3.15 -6.08
C GLU A 34 -4.68 4.00 -5.02
N TYR A 35 -4.01 5.06 -5.43
CA TYR A 35 -3.37 6.00 -4.50
C TYR A 35 -4.41 6.72 -3.64
N LEU A 36 -5.45 7.28 -4.24
CA LEU A 36 -6.53 7.97 -3.53
C LEU A 36 -7.27 7.04 -2.57
N MET A 37 -7.48 5.77 -2.94
CA MET A 37 -8.00 4.77 -2.01
C MET A 37 -7.07 4.58 -0.83
N ASN A 38 -5.77 4.36 -1.05
CA ASN A 38 -4.82 4.11 0.04
C ASN A 38 -4.73 5.29 1.03
N VAL A 39 -4.66 6.52 0.53
CA VAL A 39 -4.55 7.71 1.40
C VAL A 39 -5.86 8.02 2.14
N SER A 40 -7.02 7.79 1.51
CA SER A 40 -8.33 7.99 2.16
C SER A 40 -8.70 6.86 3.13
N TYR A 41 -8.14 5.66 2.93
CA TYR A 41 -8.37 4.53 3.82
C TYR A 41 -7.74 4.74 5.20
N ASN A 42 -6.63 5.47 5.28
CA ASN A 42 -5.96 5.78 6.55
C ASN A 42 -6.72 6.78 7.43
N GLU A 43 -7.64 7.58 6.88
CA GLU A 43 -8.46 8.50 7.68
C GLU A 43 -9.64 7.80 8.37
N ASN A 44 -10.01 6.59 7.94
CA ASN A 44 -11.10 5.79 8.54
C ASN A 44 -10.58 4.59 9.36
N LYS A 45 -9.27 4.49 9.58
CA LYS A 45 -8.61 3.29 10.13
C LYS A 45 -8.11 3.38 11.57
N PHE A 46 -8.73 4.21 12.41
CA PHE A 46 -8.68 3.94 13.85
C PHE A 46 -9.39 2.62 14.25
N ASN A 47 -10.03 1.90 13.31
CA ASN A 47 -10.78 0.65 13.57
C ASN A 47 -10.53 -0.50 12.57
N MET A 48 -9.37 -0.60 11.94
CA MET A 48 -9.01 -1.86 11.27
C MET A 48 -7.53 -2.16 11.49
N GLU A 49 -7.30 -2.56 12.73
CA GLU A 49 -6.43 -3.64 13.17
C GLU A 49 -5.69 -4.36 12.03
N TYR A 50 -4.38 -4.36 12.16
CA TYR A 50 -3.40 -5.02 11.33
C TYR A 50 -3.58 -6.54 11.37
N ASN A 51 -4.65 -7.07 10.78
CA ASN A 51 -4.74 -8.47 10.44
C ASN A 51 -3.89 -8.71 9.18
N LEU A 52 -2.57 -8.66 9.39
CA LEU A 52 -1.53 -9.12 8.47
C LEU A 52 -1.45 -10.66 8.49
N GLU A 53 -2.60 -11.33 8.38
CA GLU A 53 -2.66 -12.80 8.29
C GLU A 53 -2.46 -13.22 6.83
N SER A 54 -1.24 -13.06 6.33
CA SER A 54 -0.80 -13.84 5.17
C SER A 54 -0.29 -15.20 5.65
N PRO A 55 -0.64 -16.32 4.98
CA PRO A 55 -0.16 -17.65 5.35
C PRO A 55 1.36 -17.74 5.46
N LEU A 56 2.08 -16.95 4.65
CA LEU A 56 3.53 -16.88 4.68
C LEU A 56 4.06 -16.08 5.87
N THR A 57 3.43 -14.96 6.25
CA THR A 57 3.87 -14.22 7.44
C THR A 57 3.61 -15.04 8.70
N ASN A 58 2.47 -15.73 8.79
CA ASN A 58 2.14 -16.61 9.92
C ASN A 58 3.09 -17.81 10.04
N SER A 59 3.51 -18.40 8.91
CA SER A 59 4.48 -19.51 8.95
C SER A 59 5.87 -19.04 9.40
N ILE A 60 6.28 -17.84 8.97
CA ILE A 60 7.57 -17.27 9.35
C ILE A 60 7.56 -16.80 10.81
N THR A 61 6.52 -16.12 11.29
CA THR A 61 6.45 -15.66 12.69
C THR A 61 6.30 -16.82 13.66
N GLY A 62 5.49 -17.82 13.34
CA GLY A 62 5.29 -19.01 14.19
C GLY A 62 6.52 -19.94 14.28
N MET A 63 7.48 -19.82 13.36
CA MET A 63 8.76 -20.56 13.45
C MET A 63 9.64 -20.08 14.61
N PHE A 64 9.61 -18.78 14.92
CA PHE A 64 10.45 -18.21 15.99
C PHE A 64 9.79 -18.21 17.36
N GLU A 65 8.46 -18.31 17.42
CA GLU A 65 7.69 -18.29 18.68
C GLU A 65 8.01 -19.48 19.60
N LYS A 66 8.38 -20.64 19.02
CA LYS A 66 8.71 -21.85 19.79
C LYS A 66 10.12 -21.87 20.37
N GLU A 67 10.99 -20.96 19.94
CA GLU A 67 12.41 -20.90 20.34
C GLU A 67 12.77 -19.60 21.09
N TYR A 68 11.82 -18.68 21.24
CA TYR A 68 12.05 -17.39 21.86
C TYR A 68 11.92 -17.45 23.39
N ASN A 69 13.06 -17.51 24.10
CA ASN A 69 13.10 -17.53 25.57
C ASN A 69 13.14 -16.13 26.21
N GLY A 70 12.88 -15.06 25.46
CA GLY A 70 12.82 -13.70 26.01
C GLY A 70 14.18 -13.13 26.44
N GLU A 71 15.27 -13.53 25.79
CA GLU A 71 16.60 -12.94 26.04
C GLU A 71 16.57 -11.44 25.70
N ASP A 72 16.97 -10.61 26.66
CA ASP A 72 17.05 -9.16 26.54
C ASP A 72 18.29 -8.77 25.72
N TYR A 73 18.11 -7.99 24.65
CA TYR A 73 19.17 -7.67 23.68
C TYR A 73 20.06 -6.48 24.08
N ASP A 74 19.94 -6.00 25.32
CA ASP A 74 20.81 -4.99 25.89
C ASP A 74 21.94 -5.64 26.72
N LYS A 75 23.06 -5.98 26.06
CA LYS A 75 24.37 -6.21 26.70
C LYS A 75 25.49 -5.55 25.92
#